data_AF-A0A0R0DY39-F1
#
_entry.id   AF-A0A0R0DY39-F1
#
_cell.length_a   1.000
_cell.length_b   1.000
_cell.length_c   1.000
_cell.angle_alpha   90.00
_cell.angle_beta   90.00
_cell.angle_gamma   90.00
#
_symmetry.space_group_name_H-M   'P 1'
#
loop_
_entity.id
_entity.type
_entity.pdbx_description
1 polymer ?
#
loop_
_entity_poly.entity_id
_entity_poly.type
_entity_poly.pdbx_seq_one_letter_code
_entity_poly.pdbx_strand_id
1 'polypeptide(L)'
;MEVMDYASLPHFCRKEDSKSSKHHALGNIGNCFSFNHAFHQQLYNHIKQQSIIVESISPIRHGSFYVDIPEPDPDDAKIAKTIETEFHKLENQKNGFTNSLNGLTVNGH
;
A
#
# COMPACT_ATOMS: atom_id res chain seq x y z
N MET A 1 16.34 -2.19 -0.52
CA MET A 1 16.09 -1.59 0.80
C MET A 1 16.94 -0.35 0.86
N GLU A 2 16.33 0.82 0.87
CA GLU A 2 17.07 2.07 1.07
C GLU A 2 17.45 2.14 2.55
N VAL A 3 18.75 2.24 2.83
CA VAL A 3 19.23 2.40 4.20
C VAL A 3 18.96 3.85 4.58
N MET A 4 17.95 4.08 5.41
CA MET A 4 17.64 5.42 5.92
C MET A 4 18.83 5.93 6.73
N ASP A 5 19.23 7.17 6.48
CA ASP A 5 20.27 7.81 7.27
C ASP A 5 19.88 7.84 8.75
N TYR A 6 20.81 7.55 9.66
CA TYR A 6 20.52 7.50 11.10
C TYR A 6 19.96 8.83 11.62
N ALA A 7 20.40 9.96 11.05
CA ALA A 7 19.90 11.29 11.37
C ALA A 7 18.50 11.59 10.79
N SER A 8 17.90 10.67 10.03
CA SER A 8 16.49 10.76 9.59
C SER A 8 15.52 10.06 10.55
N LEU A 9 16.00 9.20 11.46
CA LEU A 9 15.15 8.50 12.42
C LEU A 9 14.52 9.48 13.41
N PRO A 10 13.27 9.32 13.87
CA PRO A 10 12.74 10.15 14.96
C PRO A 10 13.64 10.13 16.20
N HIS A 11 13.73 11.24 16.95
CA HIS A 11 14.67 11.37 18.08
C HIS A 11 14.53 10.24 19.11
N PHE A 12 13.31 9.73 19.36
CA PHE A 12 13.06 8.62 20.27
C PHE A 12 13.60 7.25 19.78
N CYS A 13 13.87 7.10 18.48
CA CYS A 13 14.52 5.91 17.91
C CYS A 13 16.04 6.00 17.97
N ARG A 14 16.58 7.23 18.06
CA ARG A 14 18.01 7.43 18.24
C ARG A 14 18.33 7.07 19.68
N LYS A 15 19.31 6.20 19.88
CA LYS A 15 19.83 5.92 21.22
C LYS A 15 20.57 7.18 21.66
N GLU A 16 19.83 8.18 22.11
CA GLU A 16 20.39 9.42 22.61
C GLU A 16 21.37 9.03 23.71
N ASP A 17 22.63 9.39 23.51
CA ASP A 17 23.74 9.18 24.43
C ASP A 17 23.44 9.94 25.73
N SER A 18 22.51 9.42 26.52
CA SER A 18 22.01 10.01 27.76
C SER A 18 23.08 9.84 28.83
N LYS A 19 24.17 10.61 28.68
CA LYS A 19 25.09 11.00 29.73
C LYS A 19 24.38 11.97 30.69
N SER A 20 23.40 11.48 31.44
CA SER A 20 22.88 12.08 32.68
C SER A 20 21.72 11.20 33.16
N SER A 21 21.97 10.26 34.06
CA SER A 21 21.72 10.51 35.48
C SER A 21 22.61 9.57 36.29
N LYS A 22 23.54 10.15 37.05
CA LYS A 22 24.29 9.44 38.11
C LYS A 22 23.45 9.25 39.39
N HIS A 23 22.12 9.31 39.33
CA HIS A 23 21.26 9.10 40.48
C HIS A 23 20.56 7.73 40.44
N HIS A 24 21.13 6.85 41.27
CA HIS A 24 20.46 5.85 42.12
C HIS A 24 19.43 4.91 41.49
N ALA A 25 19.83 3.64 41.35
CA ALA A 25 19.42 2.58 42.27
C ALA A 25 18.02 2.70 42.93
N LEU A 26 16.96 2.90 42.14
CA LEU A 26 15.66 2.35 42.49
C LEU A 26 15.38 1.19 41.55
N GLY A 27 15.80 0.00 42.01
CA GLY A 27 15.61 -1.25 41.31
C GLY A 27 14.14 -1.43 40.90
N ASN A 28 13.95 -1.94 39.69
CA ASN A 28 12.65 -2.14 39.04
C ASN A 28 12.10 -0.94 38.25
N ILE A 29 12.96 -0.19 37.56
CA ILE A 29 12.50 0.55 36.37
C ILE A 29 12.16 -0.50 35.32
N GLY A 30 10.93 -1.00 35.37
CA GLY A 30 10.43 -2.04 34.48
C GLY A 30 10.71 -1.66 33.02
N ASN A 31 11.18 -2.62 32.24
CA ASN A 31 11.42 -2.49 30.81
C ASN A 31 10.29 -1.66 30.14
N CYS A 32 10.59 -0.46 29.66
CA CYS A 32 9.62 0.43 29.00
C CYS A 32 9.06 -0.17 27.69
N PHE A 33 9.72 -1.19 27.15
CA PHE A 33 9.25 -1.98 26.01
C PHE A 33 8.35 -3.15 26.41
N SER A 34 8.18 -3.43 27.71
CA SER A 34 7.27 -4.48 28.18
C SER A 34 5.83 -4.06 27.95
N PHE A 35 5.02 -4.95 27.38
CA PHE A 35 3.58 -4.74 27.16
C PHE A 35 2.82 -4.32 28.45
N ASN A 36 3.32 -4.71 29.62
CA ASN A 36 2.72 -4.38 30.91
C ASN A 36 3.17 -3.02 31.48
N HIS A 37 3.97 -2.25 30.74
CA HIS A 37 4.31 -0.89 31.14
C HIS A 37 3.05 -0.02 31.18
N ALA A 38 2.91 0.80 32.23
CA ALA A 38 1.70 1.59 32.48
C ALA A 38 1.29 2.45 31.28
N PHE A 39 2.25 3.01 30.56
CA PHE A 39 2.00 3.76 29.32
C PHE A 39 1.29 2.94 28.24
N HIS A 40 1.75 1.71 27.96
CA HIS A 40 1.14 0.87 26.92
C HIS A 40 -0.26 0.44 27.31
N GLN A 41 -0.48 0.15 28.59
CA GLN A 41 -1.82 -0.18 29.10
C GLN A 41 -2.77 1.01 29.00
N GLN A 42 -2.32 2.22 29.35
CA GLN A 42 -3.11 3.45 29.21
C GLN A 42 -3.43 3.75 27.74
N LEU A 43 -2.45 3.67 26.85
CA LEU A 43 -2.62 3.90 25.41
C LEU A 43 -3.57 2.87 24.80
N TYR A 44 -3.39 1.59 25.11
CA TYR A 44 -4.27 0.52 24.65
C TYR A 44 -5.71 0.74 25.11
N ASN A 45 -5.92 1.04 26.39
CA ASN A 45 -7.24 1.33 26.93
C ASN A 45 -7.87 2.55 26.27
N HIS A 46 -7.08 3.59 25.99
CA HIS A 46 -7.55 4.79 25.30
C HIS A 46 -8.00 4.49 23.86
N ILE A 47 -7.17 3.79 23.08
CA ILE A 47 -7.49 3.41 21.69
C ILE A 47 -8.73 2.52 21.67
N LYS A 48 -8.84 1.56 22.60
CA LYS A 48 -10.01 0.69 22.75
C LYS A 48 -11.28 1.49 23.06
N GLN A 49 -11.20 2.51 23.92
CA GLN A 49 -12.34 3.39 24.20
C GLN A 49 -12.73 4.20 22.95
N GLN A 50 -11.75 4.74 22.22
CA GLN A 50 -12.02 5.47 20.99
C GLN A 50 -12.62 4.58 19.90
N SER A 51 -12.16 3.33 19.75
CA SER A 51 -12.69 2.41 18.74
C SER A 51 -14.15 2.07 19.00
N ILE A 52 -14.57 1.92 20.26
CA ILE A 52 -15.98 1.69 20.61
C ILE A 52 -16.85 2.90 20.22
N ILE A 53 -16.34 4.11 20.41
CA ILE A 53 -17.05 5.33 20.00
C ILE A 53 -17.16 5.38 18.46
N VAL A 54 -16.08 5.06 17.75
CA VAL A 54 -16.04 5.08 16.28
C VAL A 54 -16.81 3.92 15.65
N GLU A 55 -16.86 2.73 16.24
CA GLU A 55 -17.63 1.59 15.72
C GLU A 55 -19.13 1.89 15.61
N SER A 56 -19.64 2.81 16.44
CA SER A 56 -21.01 3.33 16.29
C SER A 56 -21.21 4.06 14.95
N ILE A 57 -20.15 4.64 14.41
CA ILE A 57 -20.02 5.13 13.04
C ILE A 57 -19.51 3.95 12.22
N SER A 58 -20.42 3.01 11.90
CA SER A 58 -20.13 1.96 10.91
C SER A 58 -19.38 2.57 9.73
N PRO A 59 -18.35 1.89 9.16
CA PRO A 59 -17.60 2.42 8.03
C PRO A 59 -18.59 3.01 7.04
N ILE A 60 -18.45 4.32 6.77
CA ILE A 60 -19.38 5.03 5.88
C ILE A 60 -19.44 4.19 4.63
N ARG A 61 -20.59 3.57 4.37
CA ARG A 61 -20.79 2.80 3.15
C ARG A 61 -20.69 3.82 2.03
N HIS A 62 -19.51 3.92 1.41
CA HIS A 62 -19.35 4.61 0.15
C HIS A 62 -20.21 3.81 -0.83
N GLY A 63 -21.45 4.27 -1.04
CA GLY A 63 -22.34 3.67 -2.01
C GLY A 63 -21.69 3.69 -3.37
N SER A 64 -21.94 2.66 -4.17
CA SER A 64 -21.66 2.73 -5.61
C SER A 64 -22.49 3.86 -6.21
N PHE A 65 -21.86 4.74 -6.97
CA PHE A 65 -22.54 5.77 -7.75
C PHE A 65 -22.57 5.35 -9.21
N TYR A 66 -23.66 5.71 -9.90
CA TYR A 66 -23.75 5.52 -11.33
C TYR A 66 -22.81 6.52 -12.02
N VAL A 67 -21.98 6.03 -12.93
CA VAL A 67 -21.11 6.85 -13.76
C VAL A 67 -21.51 6.62 -15.20
N ASP A 68 -21.91 7.68 -15.88
CA ASP A 68 -22.14 7.64 -17.32
C ASP A 68 -20.80 7.36 -18.00
N ILE A 69 -20.72 6.22 -18.70
CA ILE A 69 -19.57 5.89 -19.54
C ILE A 69 -19.85 6.53 -20.90
N PRO A 70 -19.02 7.45 -21.39
CA PRO A 70 -19.20 8.05 -22.70
C PRO A 70 -19.18 6.97 -23.78
N GLU A 71 -20.03 7.13 -24.81
CA GLU A 71 -20.01 6.25 -25.97
C GLU A 71 -18.63 6.35 -26.63
N PRO A 72 -17.93 5.21 -26.85
CA PRO A 72 -16.61 5.24 -27.47
C PRO A 72 -16.70 5.78 -28.89
N ASP A 73 -15.66 6.51 -29.30
CA ASP A 73 -15.52 6.96 -30.69
C ASP A 73 -15.65 5.74 -31.63
N PRO A 74 -16.41 5.81 -32.74
CA PRO A 74 -16.49 4.72 -33.71
C PRO A 74 -15.11 4.21 -34.17
N ASP A 75 -14.09 5.07 -34.22
CA ASP A 75 -12.73 4.69 -34.55
C ASP A 75 -12.08 3.88 -33.40
N ASP A 76 -12.26 4.30 -32.15
CA ASP A 76 -11.79 3.55 -30.97
C ASP A 76 -12.46 2.18 -30.86
N ALA A 77 -13.76 2.12 -31.13
CA ALA A 77 -14.53 0.87 -31.15
C ALA A 77 -14.00 -0.09 -32.24
N LYS A 78 -13.62 0.45 -33.41
CA LYS A 78 -13.01 -0.33 -34.49
C LYS A 78 -11.62 -0.85 -34.10
N ILE A 79 -10.81 -0.04 -33.41
CA ILE A 79 -9.49 -0.45 -32.90
C ILE A 79 -9.66 -1.57 -31.87
N ALA A 80 -10.52 -1.39 -30.87
CA ALA A 80 -10.79 -2.39 -29.84
C ALA A 80 -11.26 -3.72 -30.44
N LYS A 81 -12.22 -3.66 -31.38
CA LYS A 81 -12.72 -4.84 -32.10
C LYS A 81 -11.64 -5.54 -32.91
N THR A 82 -10.73 -4.78 -33.54
CA THR A 82 -9.61 -5.36 -34.29
C THR A 82 -8.66 -6.10 -33.36
N ILE A 83 -8.29 -5.47 -32.24
CA ILE A 83 -7.43 -6.08 -31.21
C ILE A 83 -8.06 -7.38 -30.69
N GLU A 84 -9.34 -7.34 -30.31
CA GLU A 84 -10.08 -8.50 -29.83
C GLU A 84 -10.11 -9.64 -30.87
N THR A 85 -10.36 -9.30 -32.13
CA THR A 85 -10.40 -10.29 -33.23
C THR A 85 -9.02 -10.94 -33.45
N GLU A 86 -7.93 -10.17 -33.39
CA GLU A 86 -6.58 -10.72 -33.52
C GLU A 86 -6.20 -11.62 -32.33
N PHE A 87 -6.59 -11.25 -31.09
CA PHE A 87 -6.39 -12.13 -29.93
C PHE A 87 -7.12 -13.46 -30.05
N HIS A 88 -8.38 -13.47 -30.51
CA HIS A 88 -9.10 -14.72 -30.76
C HIS A 88 -8.44 -15.56 -31.87
N LYS A 89 -7.92 -14.94 -32.92
CA LYS A 89 -7.15 -15.65 -33.96
C LYS A 89 -5.88 -16.28 -33.40
N LEU A 90 -5.21 -15.60 -32.47
CA LEU A 90 -3.99 -16.08 -31.82
C LEU A 90 -4.26 -17.25 -30.88
N GLU A 91 -5.34 -17.19 -30.09
CA GLU A 91 -5.76 -18.30 -29.22
C GLU A 91 -6.06 -19.57 -30.03
N ASN A 92 -6.76 -19.41 -31.17
CA ASN A 92 -7.08 -20.53 -32.06
C ASN A 92 -5.83 -21.08 -32.79
N GLN A 93 -4.79 -20.28 -32.96
CA GLN A 93 -3.50 -20.71 -33.46
C GLN A 93 -2.67 -21.33 -32.33
N LYS A 94 -2.95 -22.60 -32.00
CA LYS A 94 -2.19 -23.42 -31.02
C LYS A 94 -0.66 -23.42 -31.24
N ASN A 95 -0.20 -23.05 -32.44
CA ASN A 95 1.20 -22.89 -32.77
C ASN A 95 1.60 -21.43 -32.56
N GLY A 96 1.72 -21.04 -31.29
CA GLY A 96 1.91 -19.66 -30.88
C GLY A 96 3.03 -18.95 -31.65
N PHE A 97 2.72 -17.76 -32.17
CA PHE A 97 3.60 -16.64 -32.58
C PHE A 97 4.95 -16.87 -33.29
N THR A 98 5.45 -18.08 -33.54
CA THR A 98 6.85 -18.28 -33.96
C THR A 98 7.16 -17.67 -35.33
N ASN A 99 6.14 -17.44 -36.17
CA ASN A 99 6.37 -17.04 -37.56
C ASN A 99 5.80 -15.66 -37.95
N SER A 100 4.90 -15.06 -37.15
CA SER A 100 4.18 -13.85 -37.60
C SER A 100 4.89 -12.53 -37.29
N LEU A 101 5.86 -12.50 -36.36
CA LEU A 101 6.53 -11.25 -35.97
C LEU A 101 7.71 -10.85 -36.86
N ASN A 102 8.10 -11.71 -37.82
CA ASN A 102 9.23 -11.45 -38.73
C ASN A 102 9.05 -10.22 -39.64
N GLY A 103 7.84 -9.63 -39.70
CA GLY A 103 7.54 -8.47 -40.53
C GLY A 103 7.18 -7.18 -39.79
N LEU A 104 7.25 -7.15 -38.44
CA LEU A 104 6.90 -5.94 -37.69
C LEU A 104 8.11 -5.00 -37.60
N THR A 105 8.23 -4.08 -38.55
CA THR A 105 9.20 -2.98 -38.51
C THR A 105 8.71 -1.90 -37.56
N VAL A 106 9.27 -1.84 -36.34
CA VAL A 106 9.02 -0.72 -35.42
C VAL A 106 9.98 0.41 -35.79
N ASN A 107 9.50 1.36 -36.59
CA ASN A 107 10.24 2.59 -36.86
C ASN A 107 10.08 3.49 -35.63
N GLY A 108 11.07 3.46 -34.73
CA GLY A 108 11.18 4.42 -33.65
C GLY A 108 11.45 5.82 -34.21
N HIS A 109 10.74 6.82 -33.67
CA HIS A 109 11.07 8.22 -33.86
C HIS A 109 11.59 8.79 -32.54
#